data_AF-A0A354V6A1-F1
#
_entry.id   AF-A0A354V6A1-F1
#
_cell.length_a   1.000
_cell.length_b   1.000
_cell.length_c   1.000
_cell.angle_alpha   90.00
_cell.angle_beta   90.00
_cell.angle_gamma   90.00
#
_symmetry.space_group_name_H-M   'P 1'
#
loop_
_entity.id
_entity.type
_entity.pdbx_description
1 polymer ?
#
loop_
_entity_poly.entity_id
_entity_poly.type
_entity_poly.pdbx_seq_one_letter_code
_entity_poly.pdbx_strand_id
1 'polypeptide(L)'
;MGVAFAREVRLERLALADLPPLSSLTGIDRLFLTRTPISDVTALGVLTELRVLGLRLTRVRDIAALATLTKLESLILSFTPVDDIAPLARLTGLRSLYLTGCPVADLSPLAGLAALTRLDLGGSDVTDLGVLAGLRGLESLQLSSTRVTDLSPLRMLSRLRVLELGDTHVTDLSPLLSLTSLRRLDVRGSRAADTDILAAMTDCEIVSAATFRRSRR
;
A
#
# COMPACT_ATOMS: atom_id res chain seq x y z
N MET A 1 -8.76 28.22 -28.05
CA MET A 1 -7.58 27.96 -27.19
C MET A 1 -8.08 27.37 -25.89
N GLY A 2 -7.66 26.14 -25.60
CA GLY A 2 -8.27 25.26 -24.60
C GLY A 2 -8.21 25.82 -23.18
N VAL A 3 -9.36 25.78 -22.51
CA VAL A 3 -9.44 25.92 -21.06
C VAL A 3 -8.60 24.80 -20.47
N ALA A 4 -7.55 25.16 -19.74
CA ALA A 4 -6.76 24.21 -18.96
C ALA A 4 -7.67 23.62 -17.88
N PHE A 5 -8.28 22.46 -18.16
CA PHE A 5 -8.87 21.66 -17.09
C PHE A 5 -7.75 21.34 -16.09
N ALA A 6 -8.05 21.51 -14.81
CA ALA A 6 -7.13 21.12 -13.76
C ALA A 6 -6.76 19.65 -13.98
N ARG A 7 -5.45 19.35 -14.08
CA ARG A 7 -4.92 17.98 -14.16
C ARG A 7 -5.34 17.13 -12.95
N GLU A 8 -5.71 17.80 -11.87
CA GLU A 8 -6.20 17.21 -10.64
C GLU A 8 -7.65 17.60 -10.36
N VAL A 9 -8.48 16.61 -10.03
CA VAL A 9 -9.85 16.79 -9.56
C VAL A 9 -9.98 16.19 -8.16
N ARG A 10 -10.56 16.95 -7.24
CA ARG A 10 -10.87 16.51 -5.87
C ARG A 10 -12.35 16.66 -5.60
N LEU A 11 -13.03 15.54 -5.36
CA LEU A 11 -14.43 15.49 -4.96
C LEU A 11 -14.52 14.90 -3.54
N GLU A 12 -13.70 15.41 -2.62
CA GLU A 12 -13.58 14.89 -1.26
C GLU A 12 -14.73 15.36 -0.36
N ARG A 13 -15.19 14.50 0.55
CA ARG A 13 -16.21 14.83 1.59
C ARG A 13 -17.55 15.32 1.05
N LEU A 14 -17.86 15.06 -0.22
CA LEU A 14 -19.16 15.34 -0.79
C LEU A 14 -20.10 14.15 -0.53
N ALA A 15 -21.40 14.44 -0.38
CA ALA A 15 -22.45 13.41 -0.32
C ALA A 15 -22.74 12.77 -1.69
N LEU A 16 -21.72 12.68 -2.56
CA LEU A 16 -21.81 12.08 -3.89
C LEU A 16 -21.90 10.55 -3.75
N ALA A 17 -23.11 10.03 -3.84
CA ALA A 17 -23.36 8.58 -3.94
C ALA A 17 -22.86 8.03 -5.28
N ASP A 18 -22.96 8.83 -6.34
CA ASP A 18 -22.59 8.48 -7.70
C ASP A 18 -21.57 9.45 -8.29
N LEU A 19 -20.82 8.97 -9.27
CA LEU A 19 -19.92 9.82 -10.05
C LEU A 19 -20.73 10.70 -11.01
N PRO A 20 -20.41 12.01 -11.12
CA PRO A 20 -20.91 12.78 -12.24
C PRO A 20 -20.38 12.20 -13.55
N PRO A 21 -21.01 12.48 -14.71
CA PRO A 21 -20.47 12.04 -16.00
C PRO A 21 -19.02 12.47 -16.18
N LEU A 22 -18.10 11.50 -16.25
CA LEU A 22 -16.65 11.74 -16.33
C LEU A 22 -16.12 11.76 -17.77
N SER A 23 -16.96 11.52 -18.76
CA SER A 23 -16.58 11.41 -20.18
C SER A 23 -15.94 12.69 -20.75
N SER A 24 -16.19 13.84 -20.13
CA SER A 24 -15.58 15.13 -20.51
C SER A 24 -14.24 15.40 -19.81
N LEU A 25 -13.85 14.59 -18.82
CA LEU A 25 -12.66 14.79 -17.99
C LEU A 25 -11.44 14.01 -18.49
N THR A 26 -11.31 13.82 -19.81
CA THR A 26 -10.24 12.98 -20.40
C THR A 26 -8.81 13.52 -20.23
N GLY A 27 -8.66 14.77 -19.78
CA GLY A 27 -7.35 15.41 -19.55
C GLY A 27 -6.80 15.30 -18.13
N ILE A 28 -7.52 14.67 -17.20
CA ILE A 28 -7.10 14.61 -15.79
C ILE A 28 -6.12 13.45 -15.56
N ASP A 29 -5.08 13.69 -14.77
CA ASP A 29 -4.09 12.68 -14.37
C ASP A 29 -4.15 12.34 -12.87
N ARG A 30 -4.92 13.11 -12.08
CA ARG A 30 -5.13 12.89 -10.64
C ARG A 30 -6.60 13.03 -10.29
N LEU A 31 -7.15 12.04 -9.59
CA LEU A 31 -8.52 12.06 -9.09
C LEU A 31 -8.57 11.61 -7.63
N PHE A 32 -9.19 12.41 -6.76
CA PHE A 32 -9.40 12.07 -5.35
C PHE A 32 -10.89 12.13 -5.00
N LEU A 33 -11.41 11.03 -4.48
CA LEU A 33 -12.79 10.81 -4.05
C LEU A 33 -12.84 10.45 -2.55
N THR A 34 -11.83 10.91 -1.78
CA THR A 34 -11.65 10.52 -0.38
C THR A 34 -12.88 10.86 0.46
N ARG A 35 -13.33 9.92 1.29
CA ARG A 35 -14.48 10.08 2.20
C ARG A 35 -15.79 10.44 1.48
N THR A 36 -16.07 9.78 0.35
CA THR A 36 -17.40 9.84 -0.30
C THR A 36 -18.15 8.52 -0.12
N PRO A 37 -19.49 8.53 -0.22
CA PRO A 37 -20.29 7.32 -0.10
C PRO A 37 -20.24 6.37 -1.32
N ILE A 38 -19.47 6.73 -2.36
CA ILE A 38 -19.35 6.00 -3.63
C ILE A 38 -18.99 4.52 -3.45
N SER A 39 -19.65 3.67 -4.22
CA SER A 39 -19.36 2.23 -4.32
C SER A 39 -19.10 1.77 -5.75
N ASP A 40 -19.70 2.43 -6.75
CA ASP A 40 -19.54 2.13 -8.16
C ASP A 40 -18.47 3.04 -8.80
N VAL A 41 -17.41 2.43 -9.31
CA VAL A 41 -16.31 3.11 -10.01
C VAL A 41 -16.19 2.68 -11.46
N THR A 42 -17.21 2.05 -12.04
CA THR A 42 -17.23 1.61 -13.44
C THR A 42 -16.90 2.75 -14.41
N ALA A 43 -17.45 3.94 -14.15
CA ALA A 43 -17.19 5.14 -14.94
C ALA A 43 -15.72 5.61 -14.92
N LEU A 44 -14.87 5.16 -13.97
CA LEU A 44 -13.45 5.51 -13.96
C LEU A 44 -12.67 4.86 -15.09
N GLY A 45 -13.15 3.74 -15.64
CA GLY A 45 -12.42 2.95 -16.64
C GLY A 45 -12.13 3.68 -17.95
N VAL A 46 -12.80 4.82 -18.21
CA VAL A 46 -12.55 5.66 -19.39
C VAL A 46 -11.44 6.71 -19.18
N LEU A 47 -11.01 6.94 -17.93
CA LEU A 47 -10.02 7.95 -17.58
C LEU A 47 -8.59 7.40 -17.70
N THR A 48 -8.24 6.90 -18.87
CA THR A 48 -7.01 6.14 -19.14
C THR A 48 -5.71 6.95 -18.96
N GLU A 49 -5.80 8.28 -18.83
CA GLU A 49 -4.67 9.17 -18.53
C GLU A 49 -4.37 9.30 -17.02
N LEU A 50 -5.18 8.69 -16.14
CA LEU A 50 -4.96 8.74 -14.70
C LEU A 50 -3.62 8.12 -14.30
N ARG A 51 -2.88 8.88 -13.48
CA ARG A 51 -1.63 8.49 -12.83
C ARG A 51 -1.77 8.33 -11.33
N VAL A 52 -2.69 9.09 -10.70
CA VAL A 52 -2.99 8.97 -9.27
C VAL A 52 -4.49 8.88 -9.06
N LEU A 53 -4.91 7.87 -8.30
CA LEU A 53 -6.29 7.68 -7.90
C LEU A 53 -6.39 7.48 -6.39
N GLY A 54 -7.21 8.31 -5.75
CA GLY A 54 -7.53 8.21 -4.34
C GLY A 54 -9.00 7.89 -4.08
N LEU A 55 -9.24 6.73 -3.48
CA LEU A 55 -10.55 6.19 -3.10
C LEU A 55 -10.65 5.91 -1.59
N ARG A 56 -9.76 6.52 -0.80
CA ARG A 56 -9.69 6.27 0.65
C ARG A 56 -11.03 6.53 1.34
N LEU A 57 -11.43 5.66 2.26
CA LEU A 57 -12.68 5.78 3.02
C LEU A 57 -13.92 5.92 2.10
N THR A 58 -13.95 5.15 1.01
CA THR A 58 -15.14 4.98 0.17
C THR A 58 -15.77 3.60 0.42
N ARG A 59 -16.88 3.29 -0.25
CA ARG A 59 -17.56 1.98 -0.17
C ARG A 59 -17.24 1.07 -1.36
N VAL A 60 -16.22 1.42 -2.14
CA VAL A 60 -15.79 0.66 -3.32
C VAL A 60 -15.31 -0.72 -2.90
N ARG A 61 -15.86 -1.77 -3.51
CA ARG A 61 -15.39 -3.15 -3.37
C ARG A 61 -14.92 -3.69 -4.72
N ASP A 62 -15.74 -3.53 -5.75
CA ASP A 62 -15.38 -3.91 -7.11
C ASP A 62 -14.51 -2.84 -7.76
N ILE A 63 -13.29 -3.23 -8.12
CA ILE A 63 -12.31 -2.37 -8.79
C ILE A 63 -11.95 -2.87 -10.20
N ALA A 64 -12.78 -3.72 -10.82
CA ALA A 64 -12.55 -4.27 -12.16
C ALA A 64 -12.30 -3.18 -13.20
N ALA A 65 -13.00 -2.05 -13.09
CA ALA A 65 -12.85 -0.90 -13.99
C ALA A 65 -11.45 -0.26 -13.95
N LEU A 66 -10.67 -0.48 -12.87
CA LEU A 66 -9.31 0.07 -12.76
C LEU A 66 -8.31 -0.67 -13.65
N ALA A 67 -8.63 -1.87 -14.15
CA ALA A 67 -7.73 -2.66 -14.99
C ALA A 67 -7.33 -1.96 -16.31
N THR A 68 -8.14 -1.00 -16.78
CA THR A 68 -7.85 -0.20 -17.99
C THR A 68 -6.88 0.96 -17.72
N LEU A 69 -6.65 1.32 -16.46
CA LEU A 69 -5.85 2.50 -16.05
C LEU A 69 -4.35 2.19 -16.04
N THR A 70 -3.83 1.68 -17.15
CA THR A 70 -2.44 1.18 -17.27
C THR A 70 -1.36 2.23 -17.02
N LYS A 71 -1.71 3.52 -17.02
CA LYS A 71 -0.82 4.65 -16.67
C LYS A 71 -0.75 4.95 -15.17
N LEU A 72 -1.51 4.24 -14.35
CA LEU A 72 -1.59 4.48 -12.91
C LEU A 72 -0.25 4.20 -12.22
N GLU A 73 0.24 5.18 -11.47
CA GLU A 73 1.49 5.10 -10.71
C GLU A 73 1.24 5.04 -9.20
N SER A 74 0.11 5.59 -8.73
CA SER A 74 -0.25 5.59 -7.31
C SER A 74 -1.74 5.33 -7.12
N LEU A 75 -2.06 4.34 -6.30
CA LEU A 75 -3.42 3.96 -5.96
C LEU A 75 -3.62 3.92 -4.45
N ILE A 76 -4.60 4.68 -3.97
CA ILE A 76 -4.97 4.75 -2.56
C ILE A 76 -6.36 4.17 -2.38
N LEU A 77 -6.44 2.95 -1.83
CA LEU A 77 -7.68 2.22 -1.52
C LEU A 77 -7.91 2.08 -0.01
N SER A 78 -7.07 2.68 0.85
CA SER A 78 -7.14 2.49 2.29
C SER A 78 -8.56 2.67 2.85
N PHE A 79 -8.95 1.77 3.77
CA PHE A 79 -10.24 1.74 4.43
C PHE A 79 -11.42 1.65 3.44
N THR A 80 -11.27 0.79 2.43
CA THR A 80 -12.35 0.36 1.54
C THR A 80 -12.62 -1.13 1.74
N PRO A 81 -13.83 -1.62 1.39
CA PRO A 81 -14.15 -3.04 1.49
C PRO A 81 -13.55 -3.93 0.38
N VAL A 82 -12.50 -3.48 -0.32
CA VAL A 82 -11.81 -4.25 -1.37
C VAL A 82 -11.09 -5.46 -0.75
N ASP A 83 -11.43 -6.65 -1.21
CA ASP A 83 -10.81 -7.94 -0.86
C ASP A 83 -10.08 -8.56 -2.06
N ASP A 84 -10.62 -8.41 -3.27
CA ASP A 84 -10.02 -8.85 -4.53
C ASP A 84 -9.24 -7.73 -5.24
N ILE A 85 -7.94 -7.98 -5.45
CA ILE A 85 -7.03 -7.10 -6.17
C ILE A 85 -6.57 -7.64 -7.53
N ALA A 86 -7.19 -8.70 -8.06
CA ALA A 86 -6.91 -9.25 -9.38
C ALA A 86 -6.89 -8.20 -10.52
N PRO A 87 -7.78 -7.17 -10.54
CA PRO A 87 -7.74 -6.12 -11.55
C PRO A 87 -6.43 -5.32 -11.60
N LEU A 88 -5.62 -5.34 -10.54
CA LEU A 88 -4.36 -4.61 -10.48
C LEU A 88 -3.21 -5.30 -11.22
N ALA A 89 -3.35 -6.58 -11.60
CA ALA A 89 -2.25 -7.40 -12.12
C ALA A 89 -1.58 -6.87 -13.40
N ARG A 90 -2.25 -6.00 -14.15
CA ARG A 90 -1.75 -5.40 -15.39
C ARG A 90 -1.24 -3.97 -15.23
N LEU A 91 -1.36 -3.38 -14.03
CA LEU A 91 -0.92 -2.01 -13.73
C LEU A 91 0.60 -1.97 -13.48
N THR A 92 1.39 -2.46 -14.43
CA THR A 92 2.85 -2.64 -14.30
C THR A 92 3.63 -1.34 -14.04
N GLY A 93 3.01 -0.18 -14.28
CA GLY A 93 3.54 1.15 -13.93
C GLY A 93 3.33 1.56 -12.47
N LEU A 94 2.59 0.79 -11.67
CA LEU A 94 2.25 1.14 -10.30
C LEU A 94 3.49 1.15 -9.40
N ARG A 95 3.71 2.28 -8.71
CA ARG A 95 4.84 2.54 -7.83
C ARG A 95 4.44 2.56 -6.36
N SER A 96 3.23 3.05 -6.07
CA SER A 96 2.71 3.15 -4.72
C SER A 96 1.31 2.55 -4.64
N LEU A 97 1.11 1.60 -3.73
CA LEU A 97 -0.17 0.97 -3.47
C LEU A 97 -0.48 1.01 -1.97
N TYR A 98 -1.63 1.59 -1.62
CA TYR A 98 -2.09 1.71 -0.24
C TYR A 98 -3.41 0.96 -0.04
N LEU A 99 -3.36 -0.12 0.73
CA LEU A 99 -4.45 -1.04 1.03
C LEU A 99 -4.73 -1.13 2.55
N THR A 100 -4.27 -0.16 3.33
CA THR A 100 -4.46 -0.13 4.79
C THR A 100 -5.93 -0.35 5.16
N GLY A 101 -6.23 -1.32 6.02
CA GLY A 101 -7.60 -1.62 6.47
C GLY A 101 -8.53 -2.19 5.38
N CYS A 102 -7.97 -2.72 4.29
CA CYS A 102 -8.72 -3.50 3.30
C CYS A 102 -8.58 -5.00 3.64
N PRO A 103 -9.65 -5.81 3.55
CA PRO A 103 -9.63 -7.25 3.84
C PRO A 103 -8.92 -8.09 2.76
N VAL A 104 -7.80 -7.61 2.22
CA VAL A 104 -7.01 -8.31 1.21
C VAL A 104 -6.17 -9.40 1.88
N ALA A 105 -6.27 -10.62 1.36
CA ALA A 105 -5.48 -11.77 1.82
C ALA A 105 -4.54 -12.30 0.71
N ASP A 106 -5.00 -12.35 -0.54
CA ASP A 106 -4.19 -12.83 -1.67
C ASP A 106 -3.40 -11.70 -2.32
N LEU A 107 -2.07 -11.83 -2.32
CA LEU A 107 -1.16 -10.89 -2.97
C LEU A 107 -0.73 -11.35 -4.37
N SER A 108 -1.17 -12.51 -4.86
CA SER A 108 -0.77 -13.07 -6.16
C SER A 108 -0.88 -12.08 -7.34
N PRO A 109 -1.87 -11.16 -7.39
CA PRO A 109 -1.95 -10.16 -8.47
C PRO A 109 -0.77 -9.18 -8.50
N LEU A 110 -0.02 -9.03 -7.40
CA LEU A 110 1.11 -8.12 -7.31
C LEU A 110 2.40 -8.69 -7.94
N ALA A 111 2.47 -9.98 -8.26
CA ALA A 111 3.70 -10.66 -8.67
C ALA A 111 4.43 -10.01 -9.86
N GLY A 112 3.68 -9.39 -10.79
CA GLY A 112 4.22 -8.71 -11.97
C GLY A 112 4.52 -7.22 -11.78
N LEU A 113 4.24 -6.63 -10.62
CA LEU A 113 4.33 -5.18 -10.39
C LEU A 113 5.74 -4.76 -9.96
N ALA A 114 6.74 -5.08 -10.78
CA ALA A 114 8.16 -4.85 -10.48
C ALA A 114 8.55 -3.38 -10.25
N ALA A 115 7.69 -2.43 -10.64
CA ALA A 115 7.88 -1.00 -10.40
C ALA A 115 7.46 -0.53 -9.00
N LEU A 116 6.81 -1.39 -8.20
CA LEU A 116 6.37 -1.05 -6.84
C LEU A 116 7.57 -0.71 -5.95
N THR A 117 7.53 0.47 -5.36
CA THR A 117 8.49 0.95 -4.36
C THR A 117 7.86 1.14 -2.99
N ARG A 118 6.53 1.32 -2.93
CA ARG A 118 5.78 1.46 -1.67
C ARG A 118 4.55 0.57 -1.67
N LEU A 119 4.42 -0.22 -0.62
CA LEU A 119 3.26 -1.07 -0.38
C LEU A 119 2.82 -0.94 1.08
N ASP A 120 1.56 -0.56 1.27
CA ASP A 120 0.95 -0.48 2.60
C ASP A 120 -0.21 -1.46 2.69
N LEU A 121 -0.04 -2.46 3.57
CA LEU A 121 -0.99 -3.53 3.86
C LEU A 121 -1.45 -3.50 5.32
N GLY A 122 -1.26 -2.38 6.03
CA GLY A 122 -1.52 -2.32 7.47
C GLY A 122 -2.97 -2.66 7.80
N GLY A 123 -3.23 -3.54 8.76
CA GLY A 123 -4.58 -3.97 9.12
C GLY A 123 -5.33 -4.75 8.03
N SER A 124 -4.62 -5.31 7.05
CA SER A 124 -5.19 -6.26 6.09
C SER A 124 -5.16 -7.70 6.61
N ASP A 125 -5.78 -8.61 5.88
CA ASP A 125 -5.89 -10.03 6.24
C ASP A 125 -4.71 -10.88 5.73
N VAL A 126 -3.67 -10.25 5.18
CA VAL A 126 -2.48 -10.92 4.64
C VAL A 126 -1.73 -11.75 5.71
N THR A 127 -1.32 -12.95 5.29
CA THR A 127 -0.48 -13.89 6.06
C THR A 127 0.75 -14.34 5.28
N ASP A 128 0.60 -14.56 3.97
CA ASP A 128 1.66 -15.02 3.09
C ASP A 128 2.31 -13.84 2.34
N LEU A 129 3.64 -13.72 2.49
CA LEU A 129 4.45 -12.71 1.83
C LEU A 129 5.24 -13.24 0.63
N GLY A 130 5.06 -14.50 0.23
CA GLY A 130 5.85 -15.18 -0.80
C GLY A 130 5.94 -14.39 -2.10
N VAL A 131 4.85 -13.75 -2.51
CA VAL A 131 4.80 -12.89 -3.72
C VAL A 131 5.77 -11.70 -3.62
N LEU A 132 5.98 -11.16 -2.42
CA LEU A 132 6.85 -10.00 -2.22
C LEU A 132 8.32 -10.31 -2.53
N ALA A 133 8.75 -11.57 -2.46
CA ALA A 133 10.15 -11.95 -2.77
C ALA A 133 10.59 -11.54 -4.19
N GLY A 134 9.65 -11.39 -5.12
CA GLY A 134 9.89 -10.91 -6.49
C GLY A 134 9.98 -9.39 -6.61
N LEU A 135 9.45 -8.63 -5.64
CA LEU A 135 9.33 -7.16 -5.69
C LEU A 135 10.60 -6.46 -5.20
N ARG A 136 11.75 -6.78 -5.80
CA ARG A 136 13.08 -6.29 -5.40
C ARG A 136 13.27 -4.76 -5.48
N GLY A 137 12.32 -4.05 -6.09
CA GLY A 137 12.24 -2.59 -6.11
C GLY A 137 11.65 -1.97 -4.84
N LEU A 138 11.07 -2.76 -3.94
CA LEU A 138 10.34 -2.26 -2.79
C LEU A 138 11.28 -1.54 -1.80
N GLU A 139 10.92 -0.32 -1.44
CA GLU A 139 11.67 0.54 -0.51
C GLU A 139 10.93 0.75 0.81
N SER A 140 9.59 0.67 0.80
CA SER A 140 8.75 0.86 1.98
C SER A 140 7.65 -0.19 2.02
N LEU A 141 7.57 -0.90 3.14
CA LEU A 141 6.56 -1.94 3.39
C LEU A 141 5.91 -1.73 4.75
N GLN A 142 4.59 -1.55 4.79
CA GLN A 142 3.80 -1.52 6.04
C GLN A 142 2.99 -2.79 6.17
N LEU A 143 3.22 -3.51 7.27
CA LEU A 143 2.53 -4.75 7.65
C LEU A 143 1.94 -4.65 9.05
N SER A 144 1.91 -3.46 9.64
CA SER A 144 1.40 -3.28 11.00
C SER A 144 -0.04 -3.78 11.14
N SER A 145 -0.37 -4.43 12.25
CA SER A 145 -1.68 -5.02 12.54
C SER A 145 -2.15 -6.07 11.52
N THR A 146 -1.22 -6.76 10.85
CA THR A 146 -1.52 -7.94 10.01
C THR A 146 -1.30 -9.24 10.79
N ARG A 147 -1.63 -10.39 10.18
CA ARG A 147 -1.42 -11.73 10.76
C ARG A 147 -0.15 -12.43 10.27
N VAL A 148 0.77 -11.68 9.69
CA VAL A 148 2.08 -12.19 9.25
C VAL A 148 2.89 -12.71 10.43
N THR A 149 3.53 -13.85 10.21
CA THR A 149 4.47 -14.50 11.15
C THR A 149 5.84 -14.77 10.53
N ASP A 150 5.90 -15.09 9.22
CA ASP A 150 7.13 -15.42 8.51
C ASP A 150 7.64 -14.24 7.67
N LEU A 151 8.88 -13.83 7.92
CA LEU A 151 9.57 -12.77 7.19
C LEU A 151 10.59 -13.31 6.18
N SER A 152 10.74 -14.62 6.04
CA SER A 152 11.67 -15.26 5.11
C SER A 152 11.55 -14.75 3.66
N PRO A 153 10.34 -14.48 3.12
CA PRO A 153 10.20 -13.90 1.78
C PRO A 153 10.86 -12.53 1.60
N LEU A 154 11.09 -11.78 2.69
CA LEU A 154 11.66 -10.43 2.61
C LEU A 154 13.17 -10.41 2.39
N ARG A 155 13.88 -11.53 2.58
CA ARG A 155 15.37 -11.60 2.54
C ARG A 155 15.99 -11.04 1.26
N MET A 156 15.25 -11.04 0.15
CA MET A 156 15.73 -10.57 -1.15
C MET A 156 15.43 -9.08 -1.43
N LEU A 157 14.75 -8.39 -0.52
CA LEU A 157 14.36 -6.98 -0.67
C LEU A 157 15.48 -6.03 -0.25
N SER A 158 16.62 -6.13 -0.91
CA SER A 158 17.84 -5.38 -0.57
C SER A 158 17.71 -3.84 -0.68
N ARG A 159 16.63 -3.34 -1.30
CA ARG A 159 16.29 -1.91 -1.37
C ARG A 159 15.35 -1.44 -0.26
N LEU A 160 14.85 -2.34 0.58
CA LEU A 160 13.90 -1.99 1.63
C LEU A 160 14.59 -1.08 2.65
N ARG A 161 14.00 0.10 2.87
CA ARG A 161 14.48 1.14 3.78
C ARG A 161 13.59 1.29 4.99
N VAL A 162 12.29 1.10 4.81
CA VAL A 162 11.27 1.23 5.86
C VAL A 162 10.46 -0.05 5.92
N LEU A 163 10.46 -0.69 7.09
CA LEU A 163 9.63 -1.84 7.39
C LEU A 163 8.90 -1.62 8.71
N GLU A 164 7.58 -1.72 8.71
CA GLU A 164 6.82 -1.62 9.95
C GLU A 164 5.96 -2.86 10.18
N LEU A 165 6.18 -3.46 11.34
CA LEU A 165 5.67 -4.72 11.82
C LEU A 165 4.89 -4.53 13.13
N GLY A 166 4.41 -3.31 13.39
CA GLY A 166 3.74 -2.99 14.63
C GLY A 166 2.52 -3.88 14.84
N ASP A 167 2.28 -4.38 16.05
CA ASP A 167 1.13 -5.24 16.37
C ASP A 167 0.98 -6.47 15.45
N THR A 168 2.10 -7.06 15.01
CA THR A 168 2.14 -8.33 14.26
C THR A 168 2.46 -9.54 15.16
N HIS A 169 2.39 -10.74 14.59
CA HIS A 169 2.69 -12.00 15.28
C HIS A 169 4.10 -12.52 14.99
N VAL A 170 4.95 -11.69 14.35
CA VAL A 170 6.34 -12.04 14.06
C VAL A 170 7.13 -12.23 15.35
N THR A 171 7.90 -13.32 15.38
CA THR A 171 8.81 -13.64 16.49
C THR A 171 10.28 -13.71 16.05
N ASP A 172 10.56 -14.15 14.82
CA ASP A 172 11.91 -14.30 14.27
C ASP A 172 12.25 -13.13 13.35
N LEU A 173 13.25 -12.34 13.75
CA LEU A 173 13.75 -11.21 12.96
C LEU A 173 15.00 -11.55 12.13
N SER A 174 15.52 -12.79 12.19
CA SER A 174 16.73 -13.19 11.46
C SER A 174 16.69 -12.94 9.95
N PRO A 175 15.53 -13.02 9.24
CA PRO A 175 15.46 -12.64 7.83
C PRO A 175 15.90 -11.19 7.55
N LEU A 176 15.73 -10.29 8.52
CA LEU A 176 16.01 -8.86 8.36
C LEU A 176 17.50 -8.51 8.36
N LEU A 177 18.37 -9.40 8.86
CA LEU A 177 19.83 -9.20 8.87
C LEU A 177 20.42 -9.05 7.47
N SER A 178 19.72 -9.55 6.44
CA SER A 178 20.11 -9.41 5.03
C SER A 178 19.76 -8.03 4.42
N LEU A 179 18.93 -7.23 5.11
CA LEU A 179 18.41 -5.97 4.60
C LEU A 179 19.33 -4.79 4.94
N THR A 180 20.49 -4.74 4.28
CA THR A 180 21.54 -3.73 4.53
C THR A 180 21.11 -2.28 4.24
N SER A 181 20.06 -2.09 3.44
CA SER A 181 19.47 -0.77 3.18
C SER A 181 18.43 -0.33 4.20
N LEU A 182 18.08 -1.17 5.18
CA LEU A 182 17.05 -0.81 6.16
C LEU A 182 17.54 0.36 7.00
N ARG A 183 16.66 1.35 7.18
CA ARG A 183 16.90 2.60 7.93
C ARG A 183 15.91 2.81 9.04
N ARG A 184 14.72 2.21 8.93
CA ARG A 184 13.67 2.29 9.92
C ARG A 184 12.96 0.95 10.05
N LEU A 185 12.85 0.48 11.29
CA LEU A 185 12.16 -0.73 11.67
C LEU A 185 11.23 -0.43 12.85
N ASP A 186 9.92 -0.60 12.66
CA ASP A 186 8.95 -0.58 13.77
C ASP A 186 8.54 -2.00 14.13
N VAL A 187 8.72 -2.36 15.40
CA VAL A 187 8.37 -3.66 15.99
C VAL A 187 7.51 -3.49 17.25
N ARG A 188 6.91 -2.30 17.48
CA ARG A 188 6.05 -2.04 18.64
C ARG A 188 4.88 -3.02 18.67
N GLY A 189 4.62 -3.63 19.82
CA GLY A 189 3.50 -4.58 19.96
C GLY A 189 3.67 -5.90 19.19
N SER A 190 4.78 -6.08 18.46
CA SER A 190 5.16 -7.39 17.94
C SER A 190 5.61 -8.32 19.07
N ARG A 191 5.69 -9.62 18.78
CA ARG A 191 6.16 -10.65 19.71
C ARG A 191 7.65 -10.94 19.58
N ALA A 192 8.37 -10.15 18.77
CA ALA A 192 9.80 -10.31 18.59
C ALA A 192 10.53 -10.00 19.90
N ALA A 193 11.22 -11.01 20.44
CA ALA A 193 12.04 -10.90 21.63
C ALA A 193 13.55 -10.78 21.32
N ASP A 194 13.91 -10.71 20.03
CA ASP A 194 15.28 -10.82 19.53
C ASP A 194 16.11 -9.54 19.78
N THR A 195 16.45 -9.27 21.03
CA THR A 195 17.25 -8.11 21.43
C THR A 195 18.61 -8.08 20.75
N ASP A 196 19.20 -9.25 20.48
CA ASP A 196 20.53 -9.36 19.86
C ASP A 196 20.49 -8.99 18.37
N ILE A 197 19.44 -9.40 17.66
CA ILE A 197 19.24 -9.02 16.25
C ILE A 197 19.02 -7.51 16.16
N LEU A 198 18.16 -6.97 17.02
CA LEU A 198 17.93 -5.53 17.08
C LEU A 198 19.21 -4.76 17.43
N ALA A 199 20.07 -5.29 18.31
CA ALA A 199 21.36 -4.69 18.64
C ALA A 199 22.36 -4.72 17.47
N ALA A 200 22.30 -5.73 16.60
CA ALA A 200 23.13 -5.82 15.41
C ALA A 200 22.74 -4.84 14.30
N MET A 201 21.51 -4.31 14.32
CA MET A 201 20.99 -3.37 13.32
C MET A 201 21.36 -1.91 13.67
N THR A 202 22.66 -1.63 13.82
CA THR A 202 23.18 -0.34 14.36
C THR A 202 22.86 0.88 13.50
N ASP A 203 22.70 0.72 12.18
CA ASP A 203 22.39 1.81 11.24
C ASP A 203 20.88 2.00 11.00
N CYS A 204 20.04 1.30 11.77
CA CYS A 204 18.59 1.33 11.65
C CYS A 204 17.95 2.04 12.84
N GLU A 205 17.05 2.98 12.59
CA GLU A 205 16.15 3.53 13.60
C GLU A 205 15.15 2.44 14.02
N ILE A 206 15.23 1.99 15.27
CA ILE A 206 14.35 0.95 15.81
C ILE A 206 13.28 1.59 16.71
N VAL A 207 12.03 1.46 16.30
CA VAL A 207 10.87 1.87 17.08
C VAL A 207 10.31 0.63 17.78
N SER A 208 10.36 0.63 19.11
CA SER A 208 9.92 -0.48 19.96
C SER A 208 9.22 0.04 21.21
N ALA A 209 8.59 -0.86 21.98
CA ALA A 209 7.95 -0.46 23.24
C ALA A 209 8.94 0.22 24.22
N ALA A 210 10.23 -0.13 24.17
CA ALA A 210 11.26 0.45 25.01
C ALA A 210 11.66 1.88 24.57
N THR A 211 11.83 2.11 23.26
CA THR A 211 12.23 3.43 22.74
C THR A 211 11.07 4.44 22.82
N PHE A 212 9.84 3.99 22.61
CA PHE A 212 8.64 4.84 22.70
C PHE A 212 8.37 5.40 24.11
N ARG A 213 8.70 4.65 25.17
CA ARG A 213 8.53 5.12 26.55
C ARG A 213 9.53 6.20 26.94
N ARG A 214 10.69 6.27 26.26
CA ARG A 214 11.74 7.27 26.53
C ARG A 214 11.45 8.63 25.88
N SER A 215 10.70 8.69 24.79
CA SER A 215 10.35 9.94 24.11
C SER A 215 9.13 10.67 24.70
N ARG A 216 8.51 10.11 25.74
CA ARG A 216 7.34 10.68 26.45
C ARG A 216 7.65 11.14 27.87
N ARG A 217 8.93 11.22 28.24
CA ARG A 217 9.40 11.80 29.50
C ARG A 217 10.06 13.14 29.26
#